data_AF-A0A4V3HV73-F1
#
_entry.id   AF-A0A4V3HV73-F1
#
_cell.length_a   1.000
_cell.length_b   1.000
_cell.length_c   1.000
_cell.angle_alpha   90.00
_cell.angle_beta   90.00
_cell.angle_gamma   90.00
#
_symmetry.space_group_name_H-M   'P 1'
#
loop_
_entity.id
_entity.type
_entity.pdbx_description
1 polymer ?
#
loop_
_entity_poly.entity_id
_entity_poly.type
_entity_poly.pdbx_seq_one_letter_code
_entity_poly.pdbx_strand_id
1 'polypeptide(L)'
;MEILTFRVERYDPAGNRLAPVPVELGGMQWSGSRISGQISDGDEVEVRGQWRGGNLRADTVINLSTGAHVQGRSGWQELTESISPDGRKRIRRGFVIVLAAIVTVIVVVITVFVLLVRHADSTFDRERDDQLKNWCLNIRDAGMKLPHECDGVI
;
A
#
# COMPACT_ATOMS: atom_id res chain seq x y z
N MET A 1 -18.25 -21.84 -2.10
CA MET A 1 -17.08 -21.91 -1.22
C MET A 1 -16.83 -23.39 -1.03
N GLU A 2 -15.65 -23.88 -1.41
CA GLU A 2 -15.30 -25.30 -1.20
C GLU A 2 -14.55 -25.41 0.13
N ILE A 3 -15.03 -26.30 1.00
CA ILE A 3 -14.43 -26.55 2.31
C ILE A 3 -14.29 -28.06 2.44
N LEU A 4 -13.05 -28.52 2.65
CA LEU A 4 -12.76 -29.89 3.05
C LEU A 4 -12.65 -29.93 4.56
N THR A 5 -13.46 -30.78 5.19
CA THR A 5 -13.46 -30.97 6.64
C THR A 5 -13.15 -32.42 6.95
N PHE A 6 -12.18 -32.65 7.83
CA PHE A 6 -11.78 -34.00 8.25
C PHE A 6 -11.27 -33.97 9.69
N ARG A 7 -11.05 -35.16 10.26
CA ARG A 7 -10.51 -35.30 11.62
C ARG A 7 -9.19 -36.03 11.57
N VAL A 8 -8.18 -35.47 12.23
CA VAL A 8 -6.87 -36.09 12.34
C VAL A 8 -6.81 -36.87 13.65
N GLU A 9 -6.65 -38.18 13.54
CA GLU A 9 -6.27 -39.01 14.66
C GLU A 9 -4.81 -38.75 15.03
N ARG A 10 -4.54 -38.64 16.33
CA ARG A 10 -3.19 -38.40 16.83
C ARG A 10 -2.83 -39.51 17.79
N TYR A 11 -1.57 -39.88 17.78
CA TYR A 11 -1.00 -40.86 18.69
C TYR A 11 0.15 -40.22 19.45
N ASP A 12 0.30 -40.55 20.72
CA ASP A 12 1.49 -40.19 21.47
C ASP A 12 2.68 -41.08 21.05
N PRO A 13 3.93 -40.77 21.47
CA PRO A 13 5.08 -41.61 21.16
C PRO A 13 5.00 -43.06 21.70
N ALA A 14 4.09 -43.33 22.64
CA ALA A 14 3.84 -44.66 23.18
C ALA A 14 2.72 -45.41 22.43
N GLY A 15 2.14 -44.80 21.40
CA GLY A 15 1.07 -45.38 20.59
C GLY A 15 -0.33 -45.22 21.17
N ASN A 16 -0.50 -44.44 22.24
CA ASN A 16 -1.84 -44.18 22.79
C ASN A 16 -2.57 -43.14 21.94
N ARG A 17 -3.85 -43.40 21.67
CA ARG A 17 -4.71 -42.50 20.89
C ARG A 17 -5.03 -41.24 21.69
N LEU A 18 -4.70 -40.08 21.13
CA LEU A 18 -5.03 -38.76 21.66
C LEU A 18 -6.37 -38.27 21.10
N ALA A 19 -6.90 -37.19 21.68
CA ALA A 19 -8.11 -36.54 21.19
C ALA A 19 -7.95 -36.14 19.70
N PRO A 20 -8.86 -36.58 18.80
CA PRO A 20 -8.82 -36.21 17.40
C PRO A 20 -8.97 -34.70 17.22
N VAL A 21 -8.29 -34.16 16.22
CA VAL A 21 -8.35 -32.72 15.91
C VAL A 21 -9.26 -32.49 14.70
N PRO A 22 -10.33 -31.69 14.83
CA PRO A 22 -11.10 -31.26 13.67
C PRO A 22 -10.28 -30.26 12.83
N VAL A 23 -10.19 -30.52 11.54
CA VAL A 23 -9.44 -29.72 10.58
C VAL A 23 -10.38 -29.21 9.49
N GLU A 24 -10.23 -27.93 9.17
CA GLU A 24 -10.94 -27.28 8.07
C GLU A 24 -9.93 -26.71 7.07
N LEU A 25 -10.01 -27.11 5.81
CA LEU A 25 -9.25 -26.57 4.69
C LEU A 25 -10.21 -25.85 3.74
N GLY A 26 -10.01 -24.55 3.51
CA GLY A 26 -10.90 -23.75 2.68
C GLY A 26 -10.25 -23.26 1.38
N GLY A 27 -10.97 -23.36 0.26
CA GLY A 27 -10.63 -22.70 -1.01
C GLY A 27 -11.26 -21.31 -1.12
N MET A 28 -10.51 -20.29 -1.57
CA MET A 28 -11.02 -18.92 -1.69
C MET A 28 -11.90 -18.76 -2.96
N GLN A 29 -13.17 -18.39 -2.78
CA GLN A 29 -14.16 -18.42 -3.86
C GLN A 29 -13.96 -17.36 -4.96
N TRP A 30 -13.24 -16.26 -4.70
CA TRP A 30 -13.16 -15.15 -5.66
C TRP A 30 -12.33 -15.45 -6.93
N SER A 31 -11.57 -16.55 -6.93
CA SER A 31 -10.72 -16.97 -8.06
C SER A 31 -11.02 -18.39 -8.56
N GLY A 32 -12.16 -18.98 -8.20
CA GLY A 32 -12.46 -20.37 -8.60
C GLY A 32 -11.50 -21.41 -8.00
N SER A 33 -10.91 -21.12 -6.84
CA SER A 33 -9.94 -22.00 -6.20
C SER A 33 -10.58 -23.33 -5.82
N ARG A 34 -10.11 -24.39 -6.49
CA ARG A 34 -10.40 -25.79 -6.17
C ARG A 34 -9.38 -26.32 -5.18
N ILE A 35 -9.83 -27.13 -4.24
CA ILE A 35 -8.93 -27.95 -3.43
C ILE A 35 -8.30 -28.97 -4.38
N SER A 36 -6.97 -28.95 -4.53
CA SER A 36 -6.25 -29.88 -5.39
C SER A 36 -5.52 -30.93 -4.57
N GLY A 37 -5.62 -32.19 -4.99
CA GLY A 37 -5.07 -33.35 -4.29
C GLY A 37 -6.18 -34.21 -3.68
N GLN A 38 -5.80 -35.38 -3.16
CA GLN A 38 -6.71 -36.33 -2.54
C GLN A 38 -6.11 -36.79 -1.22
N ILE A 39 -6.98 -36.97 -0.22
CA ILE A 39 -6.67 -37.60 1.06
C ILE A 39 -7.70 -38.71 1.24
N SER A 40 -7.24 -39.86 1.68
CA SER A 40 -8.09 -41.02 1.97
C SER A 40 -8.04 -41.33 3.46
N ASP A 41 -9.08 -42.00 3.96
CA ASP A 41 -9.08 -42.45 5.35
C ASP A 41 -7.92 -43.42 5.61
N GLY A 42 -7.19 -43.19 6.71
CA GLY A 42 -6.00 -43.95 7.06
C GLY A 42 -4.69 -43.39 6.52
N ASP A 43 -4.72 -42.35 5.68
CA ASP A 43 -3.52 -41.64 5.27
C ASP A 43 -2.88 -40.91 6.46
N GLU A 44 -1.56 -41.01 6.59
CA GLU A 44 -0.80 -40.23 7.54
C GLU A 44 -0.63 -38.82 6.98
N VAL A 45 -1.01 -37.80 7.77
CA VAL A 45 -1.05 -36.41 7.31
C VAL A 45 -0.33 -35.46 8.26
N GLU A 46 0.43 -34.54 7.69
CA GLU A 46 0.94 -33.37 8.39
C GLU A 46 0.03 -32.17 8.06
N VAL A 47 -0.57 -31.58 9.08
CA VAL A 47 -1.46 -30.42 8.94
C VAL A 47 -0.81 -29.19 9.57
N ARG A 48 -0.73 -28.10 8.80
CA ARG A 48 -0.27 -26.80 9.28
C ARG A 48 -1.37 -25.75 9.14
N GLY A 49 -1.53 -24.91 10.16
CA GLY A 49 -2.56 -23.89 10.15
C GLY A 49 -2.71 -23.17 11.49
N GLN A 50 -3.84 -22.49 11.65
CA GLN A 50 -4.16 -21.68 12.82
C GLN A 50 -5.35 -22.24 13.59
N TRP A 51 -5.25 -22.28 14.91
CA TRP A 51 -6.39 -22.60 15.78
C TRP A 51 -7.41 -21.47 15.77
N ARG A 52 -8.67 -21.77 15.43
CA ARG A 52 -9.80 -20.84 15.50
C ARG A 52 -11.06 -21.55 15.96
N GLY A 53 -11.65 -21.09 17.06
CA GLY A 53 -12.95 -21.59 17.52
C GLY A 53 -13.00 -23.08 17.84
N GLY A 54 -11.86 -23.69 18.24
CA GLY A 54 -11.76 -25.13 18.52
C GLY A 54 -11.43 -26.00 17.31
N ASN A 55 -11.39 -25.44 16.11
CA ASN A 55 -10.97 -26.13 14.89
C ASN A 55 -9.59 -25.66 14.42
N LEU A 56 -8.82 -26.57 13.84
CA LEU A 56 -7.57 -26.23 13.17
C LEU A 56 -7.89 -25.82 11.74
N ARG A 57 -7.80 -24.51 11.45
CA ARG A 57 -7.94 -24.00 10.09
C ARG A 57 -6.63 -24.22 9.36
N ALA A 58 -6.61 -25.23 8.49
CA ALA A 58 -5.44 -25.62 7.73
C ALA A 58 -5.18 -24.64 6.57
N ASP A 59 -3.91 -24.28 6.43
CA ASP A 59 -3.39 -23.56 5.27
C ASP A 59 -2.80 -24.56 4.26
N THR A 60 -2.10 -25.59 4.79
CA THR A 60 -1.46 -26.65 4.00
C THR A 60 -1.66 -28.00 4.70
N VAL A 61 -1.94 -29.03 3.90
CA VAL A 61 -1.98 -30.43 4.33
C VAL A 61 -1.03 -31.25 3.45
N ILE A 62 -0.15 -32.03 4.07
CA ILE A 62 0.76 -32.93 3.37
C ILE A 62 0.34 -34.35 3.70
N ASN A 63 0.07 -35.16 2.68
CA ASN A 63 -0.11 -36.58 2.85
C ASN A 63 1.28 -37.24 2.90
N LEU A 64 1.68 -37.72 4.07
CA LEU A 64 2.97 -38.37 4.29
C LEU A 64 3.01 -39.79 3.70
N SER A 65 1.85 -40.44 3.54
CA SER A 65 1.75 -41.77 2.93
C SER A 65 1.98 -41.73 1.41
N THR A 66 1.54 -40.68 0.72
CA THR A 66 1.69 -40.55 -0.74
C THR A 66 2.68 -39.46 -1.18
N GLY A 67 3.13 -38.61 -0.25
CA GLY A 67 3.90 -37.39 -0.54
C GLY A 67 3.08 -36.26 -1.16
N ALA A 68 1.77 -36.44 -1.35
CA ALA A 68 0.93 -35.45 -2.03
C ALA A 68 0.74 -34.19 -1.18
N HIS A 69 0.88 -33.02 -1.81
CA HIS A 69 0.56 -31.73 -1.19
C HIS A 69 -0.88 -31.33 -1.52
N VAL A 70 -1.68 -31.13 -0.48
CA VAL A 70 -3.05 -30.63 -0.57
C VAL A 70 -3.07 -29.20 -0.02
N GLN A 71 -3.28 -28.23 -0.92
CA GLN A 71 -3.32 -26.81 -0.57
C GLN A 71 -4.64 -26.20 -1.03
N GLY A 72 -5.23 -25.37 -0.18
CA GLY A 72 -6.28 -24.46 -0.60
C GLY A 72 -5.63 -23.36 -1.41
N ARG A 73 -5.73 -23.41 -2.76
CA ARG A 73 -5.24 -22.32 -3.59
C ARG A 73 -5.92 -21.04 -3.14
N SER A 74 -5.16 -20.02 -2.77
CA SER A 74 -5.67 -18.65 -2.75
C SER A 74 -5.21 -17.99 -4.05
N GLY A 75 -6.07 -17.17 -4.68
CA GLY A 75 -5.71 -16.50 -5.95
C GLY A 75 -4.42 -15.67 -5.90
N TRP A 76 -3.91 -15.40 -4.70
CA TRP A 76 -2.61 -14.78 -4.46
C TRP A 76 -1.41 -15.69 -4.77
N GLN A 77 -1.54 -17.01 -4.59
CA GLN A 77 -0.46 -17.97 -4.85
C GLN A 77 -0.20 -18.16 -6.36
N GLU A 78 -1.25 -18.12 -7.18
CA GLU A 78 -1.18 -18.21 -8.65
C GLU A 78 -0.49 -16.98 -9.27
N LEU A 79 -0.66 -15.81 -8.64
CA LEU A 79 0.11 -14.61 -8.97
C LEU A 79 1.57 -14.73 -8.54
N THR A 80 1.88 -15.42 -7.43
CA THR A 80 3.29 -15.54 -6.98
C THR A 80 4.09 -16.60 -7.74
N GLU A 81 3.46 -17.67 -8.23
CA GLU A 81 4.14 -18.70 -9.04
C GLU A 81 4.39 -18.26 -10.49
N SER A 82 3.56 -17.37 -11.05
CA SER A 82 3.76 -16.78 -12.38
C SER A 82 4.72 -15.58 -12.39
N ILE A 83 5.06 -15.02 -11.22
CA ILE A 83 6.12 -14.02 -11.12
C ILE A 83 7.47 -14.74 -11.05
N SER A 84 8.06 -14.95 -12.22
CA SER A 84 9.48 -15.30 -12.37
C SER A 84 10.33 -14.47 -11.39
N PRO A 85 11.28 -15.09 -10.65
CA PRO A 85 12.13 -14.40 -9.68
C PRO A 85 12.94 -13.24 -10.30
N ASP A 86 13.15 -13.27 -11.62
CA ASP A 86 13.81 -12.19 -12.38
C ASP A 86 12.87 -11.02 -12.74
N GLY A 87 11.56 -11.24 -12.79
CA GLY A 87 10.54 -10.21 -13.03
C GLY A 87 10.41 -9.22 -11.87
N ARG A 88 10.64 -9.66 -10.63
CA ARG A 88 10.58 -8.84 -9.42
C ARG A 88 11.56 -7.66 -9.45
N LYS A 89 12.75 -7.83 -10.03
CA LYS A 89 13.75 -6.75 -10.16
C LYS A 89 13.38 -5.74 -11.24
N ARG A 90 12.79 -6.19 -12.36
CA ARG A 90 12.36 -5.32 -13.46
C ARG A 90 11.15 -4.46 -13.08
N ILE A 91 10.17 -5.04 -12.39
CA ILE A 91 8.98 -4.32 -11.92
C ILE A 91 9.34 -3.30 -10.85
N ARG A 92 10.22 -3.65 -9.89
CA ARG A 92 10.72 -2.68 -8.89
C ARG A 92 11.46 -1.51 -9.54
N ARG A 93 12.30 -1.76 -10.55
CA ARG A 93 12.98 -0.67 -11.28
C ARG A 93 12.00 0.22 -12.04
N GLY A 94 11.03 -0.36 -12.75
CA GLY A 94 9.99 0.41 -13.44
C GLY A 94 9.18 1.27 -12.48
N PHE A 95 8.74 0.70 -11.37
CA PHE A 95 7.96 1.44 -10.37
C PHE A 95 8.76 2.55 -9.69
N VAL A 96 10.04 2.33 -9.39
CA VAL A 96 10.93 3.36 -8.83
C VAL A 96 11.15 4.50 -9.83
N ILE A 97 11.34 4.21 -11.12
CA ILE A 97 11.51 5.25 -12.15
C ILE A 97 10.23 6.10 -12.28
N VAL A 98 9.06 5.45 -12.30
CA VAL A 98 7.77 6.16 -12.40
C VAL A 98 7.52 7.03 -11.16
N LEU A 99 7.76 6.50 -9.95
CA LEU A 99 7.63 7.29 -8.72
C LEU A 99 8.61 8.47 -8.70
N ALA A 100 9.86 8.26 -9.11
CA ALA A 100 10.84 9.34 -9.20
C ALA A 100 10.37 10.43 -10.18
N ALA A 101 9.83 10.06 -11.33
CA ALA A 101 9.30 11.02 -12.32
C ALA A 101 8.08 11.79 -11.79
N ILE A 102 7.20 11.16 -11.02
CA ILE A 102 6.06 11.86 -10.39
C ILE A 102 6.55 12.86 -9.35
N VAL A 103 7.50 12.46 -8.51
CA VAL A 103 8.07 13.35 -7.48
C VAL A 103 8.76 14.55 -8.11
N THR A 104 9.52 14.36 -9.19
CA THR A 104 10.15 15.51 -9.88
C THR A 104 9.12 16.47 -10.46
N VAL A 105 8.04 15.97 -11.08
CA VAL A 105 6.95 16.82 -11.58
C VAL A 105 6.30 17.61 -10.45
N ILE A 106 5.99 16.97 -9.32
CA ILE A 106 5.38 17.63 -8.16
C ILE A 106 6.27 18.76 -7.63
N VAL A 107 7.58 18.50 -7.50
CA VAL A 107 8.53 19.52 -7.04
C VAL A 107 8.57 20.70 -8.00
N VAL A 108 8.58 20.47 -9.32
CA VAL A 108 8.56 21.54 -10.33
C VAL A 108 7.27 22.36 -10.26
N VAL A 109 6.12 21.72 -10.08
CA VAL A 109 4.84 22.45 -9.93
C VAL A 109 4.86 23.35 -8.68
N ILE A 110 5.34 22.82 -7.56
CA ILE A 110 5.43 23.59 -6.31
C ILE A 110 6.40 24.77 -6.46
N THR A 111 7.57 24.58 -7.07
CA THR A 111 8.53 25.68 -7.25
C THR A 111 7.98 26.78 -8.15
N VAL A 112 7.34 26.42 -9.27
CA VAL A 112 6.69 27.39 -10.15
C VAL A 112 5.57 28.13 -9.42
N PHE A 113 4.73 27.43 -8.66
CA PHE A 113 3.65 28.03 -7.90
C PHE A 113 4.18 29.07 -6.88
N VAL A 114 5.22 28.73 -6.11
CA VAL A 114 5.83 29.64 -5.15
C VAL A 114 6.44 30.87 -5.84
N LEU A 115 7.10 30.68 -6.99
CA LEU A 115 7.65 31.80 -7.76
C LEU A 115 6.54 32.73 -8.27
N LEU A 116 5.42 32.19 -8.74
CA LEU A 116 4.27 32.99 -9.19
C LEU A 116 3.66 33.82 -8.05
N VAL A 117 3.45 33.21 -6.87
CA VAL A 117 2.92 33.93 -5.71
C VAL A 117 3.87 35.06 -5.29
N ARG A 118 5.18 34.78 -5.19
CA ARG A 118 6.17 35.82 -4.86
C ARG A 118 6.25 36.92 -5.91
N HIS A 119 6.11 36.58 -7.18
CA HIS A 119 6.11 37.57 -8.25
C HIS A 119 4.90 38.50 -8.11
N ALA A 120 3.70 37.92 -7.89
CA ALA A 120 2.46 38.66 -7.70
C ALA A 120 2.53 39.63 -6.51
N ASP A 121 3.04 39.18 -5.36
CA ASP A 121 3.25 40.04 -4.19
C ASP A 121 4.20 41.19 -4.53
N SER A 122 5.33 40.89 -5.18
CA SER A 122 6.32 41.91 -5.52
C SER A 122 5.84 42.93 -6.56
N THR A 123 4.91 42.55 -7.44
CA THR A 123 4.26 43.49 -8.37
C THR A 123 3.26 44.38 -7.64
N PHE A 124 2.49 43.80 -6.72
CA PHE A 124 1.50 44.55 -5.94
C PHE A 124 2.15 45.59 -5.01
N ASP A 125 3.24 45.22 -4.32
CA ASP A 125 3.97 46.15 -3.46
C ASP A 125 4.59 47.30 -4.26
N ARG A 126 5.18 47.02 -5.43
CA ARG A 126 5.75 48.06 -6.31
C ARG A 126 4.69 49.07 -6.76
N GLU A 127 3.53 48.60 -7.19
CA GLU A 127 2.47 49.49 -7.68
C GLU A 127 1.88 50.36 -6.56
N ARG A 128 1.76 49.80 -5.35
CA ARG A 128 1.34 50.57 -4.16
C ARG A 128 2.36 51.66 -3.82
N ASP A 129 3.64 51.34 -3.83
CA ASP A 129 4.71 52.28 -3.45
C ASP A 129 4.86 53.41 -4.49
N ASP A 130 4.72 53.10 -5.79
CA ASP A 130 4.71 54.10 -6.87
C ASP A 130 3.50 55.04 -6.76
N GLN A 131 2.31 54.51 -6.45
CA GLN A 131 1.11 55.31 -6.19
C GLN A 131 1.31 56.25 -5.00
N LEU A 132 1.87 55.75 -3.90
CA LEU A 132 2.15 56.56 -2.71
C LEU A 132 3.15 57.68 -3.01
N LYS A 133 4.22 57.37 -3.74
CA LYS A 133 5.23 58.36 -4.13
C LYS A 133 4.65 59.44 -5.03
N ASN A 134 3.87 59.07 -6.04
CA ASN A 134 3.22 60.03 -6.94
C ASN A 134 2.23 60.93 -6.20
N TRP A 135 1.49 60.37 -5.25
CA TRP A 135 0.58 61.13 -4.40
C TRP A 135 1.32 62.13 -3.50
N CYS A 136 2.39 61.71 -2.82
CA CYS A 136 3.21 62.60 -1.98
C CYS A 136 3.84 63.74 -2.79
N LEU A 137 4.34 63.47 -4.00
CA LEU A 137 4.86 64.50 -4.92
C LEU A 137 3.77 65.53 -5.28
N ASN A 138 2.56 65.06 -5.62
CA ASN A 138 1.45 65.95 -5.97
C ASN A 138 1.01 66.85 -4.79
N ILE A 139 0.95 66.31 -3.57
CA ILE A 139 0.59 67.09 -2.37
C ILE A 139 1.63 68.18 -2.07
N ARG A 140 2.92 67.84 -2.17
CA ARG A 140 4.01 68.79 -2.01
C ARG A 140 3.93 69.92 -3.04
N ASP A 141 3.71 69.56 -4.30
CA ASP A 141 3.66 70.52 -5.40
C ASP A 141 2.38 71.39 -5.33
N ALA A 142 1.31 70.90 -4.70
CA ALA A 142 0.11 71.66 -4.36
C ALA A 142 0.27 72.58 -3.13
N GLY A 143 1.43 72.58 -2.46
CA GLY A 143 1.72 73.44 -1.31
C GLY A 143 1.00 73.05 -0.01
N MET A 144 0.50 71.82 0.09
CA MET A 144 -0.15 71.31 1.29
C MET A 144 0.88 70.77 2.30
N LYS A 145 0.52 70.73 3.59
CA LYS A 145 1.36 70.13 4.63
C LYS A 145 1.43 68.61 4.42
N LEU A 146 2.65 68.06 4.37
CA LEU A 146 2.88 66.64 4.15
C LEU A 146 2.38 65.80 5.35
N PRO A 147 1.67 64.70 5.08
CA PRO A 147 1.28 63.74 6.09
C PRO A 147 2.45 62.78 6.42
N HIS A 148 2.43 62.18 7.61
CA HIS A 148 3.52 61.33 8.11
C HIS A 148 3.76 60.06 7.28
N GLU A 149 2.78 59.62 6.49
CA GLU A 149 2.92 58.50 5.54
C GLU A 149 3.89 58.81 4.39
N CYS A 150 4.21 60.10 4.16
CA CYS A 150 5.22 60.51 3.19
C CYS A 150 6.64 60.56 3.79
N ASP A 151 6.81 60.33 5.10
CA ASP A 151 8.11 60.35 5.75
C ASP A 151 8.95 59.14 5.27
N GLY A 152 10.01 59.42 4.48
CA GLY A 152 10.91 58.40 3.93
C GLY A 152 10.57 57.89 2.53
N VAL A 153 9.53 58.41 1.88
CA VAL A 153 9.12 58.06 0.50
C VAL A 153 9.67 59.06 -0.54
N ILE A 154 9.81 60.32 -0.13
CA ILE A 154 10.27 61.46 -0.94
C ILE A 154 11.51 62.13 -0.37
#